data_AF-A0A9D6V075-F1
#
_entry.id   AF-A0A9D6V075-F1
#
_cell.length_a   1.000
_cell.length_b   1.000
_cell.length_c   1.000
_cell.angle_alpha   90.00
_cell.angle_beta   90.00
_cell.angle_gamma   90.00
#
_symmetry.space_group_name_H-M   'P 1'
#
loop_
_entity.id
_entity.type
_entity.pdbx_description
1 polymer ?
#
loop_
_entity_poly.entity_id
_entity_poly.type
_entity_poly.pdbx_seq_one_letter_code
_entity_poly.pdbx_strand_id
1 'polypeptide(L)'
;MQTSLRGIANRAASHKEHRFRNLYGMLNEENLRWCRQFLRKEAAPGIDRVDYREYQENLASNIHDLVERLKGKRYRARLVRRHYMPDPSSKCFCDSYQCGSERS
;
A
#
# COMPACT_ATOMS: atom_id res chain seq x y z
N MET A 1 -7.46 -16.24 -3.64
CA MET A 1 -6.07 -15.82 -3.94
C MET A 1 -5.75 -16.36 -5.33
N GLN A 2 -5.42 -15.50 -6.31
CA GLN A 2 -5.01 -15.99 -7.63
C GLN A 2 -3.83 -16.97 -7.46
N THR A 3 -3.87 -18.09 -8.16
CA THR A 3 -2.86 -19.16 -8.09
C THR A 3 -1.45 -18.64 -8.42
N SER A 4 -1.38 -17.60 -9.25
CA SER A 4 -0.16 -16.88 -9.62
C SER A 4 0.55 -16.22 -8.41
N LEU A 5 -0.18 -15.53 -7.53
CA LEU A 5 0.40 -14.87 -6.35
C LEU A 5 0.97 -15.87 -5.35
N ARG A 6 0.31 -17.02 -5.17
CA ARG A 6 0.81 -18.10 -4.31
C ARG A 6 2.12 -18.68 -4.86
N GLY A 7 2.20 -18.83 -6.18
CA GLY A 7 3.43 -19.27 -6.86
C GLY A 7 4.60 -18.31 -6.65
N ILE A 8 4.34 -16.99 -6.73
CA ILE A 8 5.34 -15.95 -6.47
C ILE A 8 5.82 -16.01 -5.01
N ALA A 9 4.89 -16.08 -4.06
CA ALA A 9 5.22 -16.16 -2.64
C ALA A 9 6.09 -17.39 -2.33
N ASN A 10 5.71 -18.56 -2.85
CA ASN A 10 6.48 -19.78 -2.70
C ASN A 10 7.87 -19.67 -3.35
N ARG A 11 7.96 -19.05 -4.54
CA ARG A 11 9.26 -18.84 -5.20
C ARG A 11 10.15 -17.88 -4.43
N ALA A 12 9.60 -16.77 -3.92
CA ALA A 12 10.33 -15.82 -3.09
C ALA A 12 10.85 -16.47 -1.80
N ALA A 13 10.05 -17.35 -1.18
CA ALA A 13 10.46 -18.08 0.02
C ALA A 13 11.57 -19.11 -0.26
N SER A 14 11.45 -19.89 -1.35
CA SER A 14 12.40 -20.98 -1.62
C SER A 14 13.67 -20.55 -2.36
N HIS A 15 13.64 -19.49 -3.17
CA HIS A 15 14.76 -19.08 -4.03
C HIS A 15 15.05 -17.59 -3.86
N LYS A 16 15.89 -17.24 -2.86
CA LYS A 16 16.22 -15.85 -2.52
C LYS A 16 16.89 -15.06 -3.65
N GLU A 17 17.63 -15.74 -4.53
CA GLU A 17 18.33 -15.11 -5.67
C GLU A 17 17.44 -14.95 -6.91
N HIS A 18 16.18 -15.40 -6.86
CA HIS A 18 15.31 -15.37 -8.02
C HIS A 18 14.91 -13.93 -8.41
N ARG A 19 15.23 -13.53 -9.64
CA ARG A 19 14.86 -12.23 -10.20
C ARG A 19 13.51 -12.29 -10.90
N PHE A 20 12.49 -11.70 -10.27
CA PHE A 20 11.18 -11.53 -10.89
C PHE A 20 11.24 -10.50 -12.02
N ARG A 21 10.69 -10.84 -13.20
CA ARG A 21 10.78 -10.00 -14.41
C ARG A 21 9.50 -9.21 -14.73
N ASN A 22 8.33 -9.67 -14.27
CA ASN A 22 7.03 -9.09 -14.67
C ASN A 22 6.06 -8.88 -13.49
N LEU A 23 6.56 -8.35 -12.36
CA LEU A 23 5.67 -7.95 -11.26
C LEU A 23 4.80 -6.75 -11.64
N TYR A 24 5.29 -5.88 -12.53
CA TYR A 24 4.54 -4.68 -12.94
C TYR A 24 3.21 -5.00 -13.62
N GLY A 25 3.15 -6.06 -14.43
CA GLY A 25 1.90 -6.51 -15.07
C GLY A 25 0.82 -6.95 -14.08
N MET A 26 1.18 -7.18 -12.81
CA MET A 26 0.25 -7.56 -11.76
C MET A 26 -0.43 -6.34 -11.11
N LEU A 27 -0.01 -5.11 -11.43
CA LEU A 27 -0.66 -3.87 -11.01
C LEU A 27 -1.91 -3.61 -11.86
N ASN A 28 -2.92 -4.48 -11.71
CA ASN A 28 -4.21 -4.38 -12.38
C ASN A 28 -5.34 -4.13 -11.37
N GLU A 29 -6.52 -3.81 -11.87
CA GLU A 29 -7.65 -3.41 -11.03
C GLU A 29 -8.08 -4.52 -10.06
N GLU A 30 -8.08 -5.77 -10.51
CA GLU A 30 -8.47 -6.92 -9.68
C GLU A 30 -7.52 -7.10 -8.49
N ASN A 31 -6.21 -7.08 -8.75
CA ASN A 31 -5.20 -7.22 -7.70
C ASN A 31 -5.21 -6.02 -6.76
N LEU A 32 -5.39 -4.79 -7.24
CA LEU A 32 -5.49 -3.61 -6.38
C LEU A 32 -6.76 -3.62 -5.51
N ARG A 33 -7.89 -4.09 -6.05
CA ARG A 33 -9.12 -4.31 -5.28
C ARG A 33 -8.90 -5.36 -4.19
N TRP A 34 -8.20 -6.45 -4.49
CA TRP A 34 -7.88 -7.49 -3.52
C TRP A 34 -6.93 -6.97 -2.42
N CYS A 35 -5.83 -6.30 -2.80
CA CYS A 35 -4.87 -5.73 -1.86
C CYS A 35 -5.49 -4.72 -0.89
N ARG A 36 -6.52 -3.98 -1.32
CA ARG A 36 -7.23 -3.02 -0.46
C ARG A 36 -7.75 -3.65 0.83
N GLN A 37 -8.18 -4.91 0.79
CA GLN A 37 -8.73 -5.60 1.97
C GLN A 37 -7.72 -5.72 3.12
N PHE A 38 -6.43 -5.64 2.80
CA PHE A 38 -5.32 -5.73 3.75
C PHE A 38 -4.80 -4.36 4.21
N LEU A 39 -5.36 -3.26 3.69
CA LEU A 39 -5.00 -1.92 4.14
C LEU A 39 -5.56 -1.65 5.54
N ARG A 40 -4.76 -0.96 6.36
CA ARG A 40 -5.19 -0.51 7.69
C ARG A 40 -6.24 0.59 7.54
N LYS A 41 -7.46 0.31 8.00
CA LYS A 41 -8.60 1.24 7.91
C LYS A 41 -8.45 2.49 8.77
N GLU A 42 -7.68 2.37 9.85
CA GLU A 42 -7.39 3.44 10.82
C GLU A 42 -6.08 4.16 10.53
N ALA A 43 -5.49 3.94 9.34
CA ALA A 43 -4.29 4.66 8.96
C ALA A 43 -4.56 6.17 8.92
N ALA A 44 -3.62 6.96 9.45
CA ALA A 44 -3.71 8.41 9.38
C ALA A 44 -3.78 8.85 7.91
N PRO A 45 -4.67 9.80 7.56
CA PRO A 45 -4.78 10.31 6.20
C PRO A 45 -3.48 11.04 5.81
N GLY A 46 -3.14 10.97 4.52
CA GLY A 46 -1.90 11.56 4.01
C GLY A 46 -1.93 13.08 3.91
N ILE A 47 -0.98 13.62 3.16
CA ILE A 47 -0.94 15.06 2.84
C ILE A 47 -2.19 15.46 2.04
N ASP A 48 -2.74 14.52 1.27
CA ASP A 48 -4.00 14.67 0.55
C ASP A 48 -5.23 14.74 1.45
N ARG A 49 -5.08 14.38 2.74
CA ARG A 49 -6.13 14.33 3.75
C ARG A 49 -7.28 13.37 3.42
N VAL A 50 -7.13 12.57 2.37
CA VAL A 50 -8.11 11.55 1.99
C VAL A 50 -7.97 10.38 2.94
N ASP A 51 -9.04 10.11 3.68
CA ASP A 51 -9.08 8.95 4.58
C ASP A 51 -9.54 7.67 3.83
N TYR A 52 -9.45 6.54 4.51
CA TYR A 52 -9.81 5.24 3.92
C TYR A 52 -11.28 5.17 3.47
N ARG A 53 -12.19 5.87 4.18
CA ARG A 53 -13.63 5.86 3.93
C ARG A 53 -13.97 6.77 2.76
N GLU A 54 -13.42 7.97 2.71
CA GLU A 54 -13.58 8.91 1.60
C GLU A 54 -13.06 8.30 0.29
N TYR A 55 -11.88 7.65 0.33
CA TYR A 55 -11.36 6.93 -0.84
C TYR A 55 -12.29 5.81 -1.33
N GLN A 56 -13.11 5.24 -0.43
CA GLN A 56 -14.03 4.15 -0.73
C GLN A 56 -15.25 4.59 -1.55
N GLU A 57 -15.70 5.83 -1.37
CA GLU A 57 -16.94 6.32 -2.00
C GLU A 57 -16.90 6.17 -3.52
N ASN A 58 -15.74 6.44 -4.12
CA ASN A 58 -15.51 6.35 -5.56
C ASN A 58 -14.50 5.24 -5.92
N LEU A 59 -14.52 4.13 -5.18
CA LEU A 59 -13.48 3.09 -5.24
C LEU A 59 -13.18 2.58 -6.65
N ALA A 60 -14.20 2.30 -7.45
CA ALA A 60 -14.03 1.75 -8.79
C ALA A 60 -13.28 2.74 -9.71
N SER A 61 -13.71 4.00 -9.71
CA SER A 61 -13.09 5.08 -10.49
C SER A 61 -11.66 5.35 -10.02
N ASN A 62 -11.45 5.41 -8.70
CA ASN A 62 -10.13 5.66 -8.11
C ASN A 62 -9.12 4.56 -8.49
N ILE A 63 -9.54 3.29 -8.48
CA ILE A 63 -8.69 2.17 -8.89
C ILE A 63 -8.42 2.21 -10.39
N HIS A 64 -9.43 2.51 -11.21
CA HIS A 64 -9.27 2.62 -12.65
C HIS A 64 -8.24 3.70 -13.03
N ASP A 65 -8.42 4.92 -12.54
CA ASP A 65 -7.49 6.04 -12.76
C ASP A 65 -6.08 5.71 -12.26
N LEU A 66 -5.95 5.07 -11.09
CA LEU A 66 -4.66 4.64 -10.56
C LEU A 66 -3.97 3.66 -11.51
N VAL A 67 -4.69 2.66 -12.02
CA VAL A 67 -4.15 1.68 -12.98
C VAL A 67 -3.74 2.35 -14.28
N GLU A 68 -4.54 3.28 -14.80
CA GLU A 68 -4.20 4.04 -16.00
C GLU A 68 -2.93 4.88 -15.80
N ARG A 69 -2.80 5.56 -14.66
CA ARG A 69 -1.60 6.34 -14.33
C ARG A 69 -0.37 5.45 -14.15
N LEU A 70 -0.53 4.27 -13.55
CA LEU A 70 0.55 3.29 -13.43
C LEU A 70 0.96 2.78 -14.81
N LYS A 71 0.03 2.26 -15.63
CA LYS A 71 0.34 1.76 -16.97
C LYS A 71 0.96 2.83 -17.87
N GLY A 72 0.47 4.07 -17.78
CA GLY A 72 1.03 5.22 -18.48
C GLY A 72 2.34 5.77 -17.91
N LYS A 73 2.88 5.19 -16.83
CA LYS A 73 4.08 5.67 -16.11
C LYS A 73 3.97 7.14 -15.64
N ARG A 74 2.75 7.63 -15.45
CA ARG A 74 2.42 8.98 -14.98
C ARG A 74 2.19 9.03 -13.47
N TYR A 75 2.06 7.89 -12.80
CA TYR A 75 1.88 7.84 -11.36
C TYR A 75 3.12 8.37 -10.63
N ARG A 76 2.89 9.34 -9.75
CA ARG A 76 3.90 9.89 -8.82
C ARG A 76 3.34 9.76 -7.41
N ALA A 77 4.03 9.01 -6.56
CA ALA A 77 3.66 8.89 -5.16
C ALA A 77 3.74 10.26 -4.49
N ARG A 78 2.70 10.62 -3.74
CA ARG A 78 2.69 11.87 -2.97
C ARG A 78 3.62 11.74 -1.77
N LEU A 79 4.13 12.88 -1.32
CA LEU A 79 4.94 12.94 -0.11
C LEU A 79 4.15 12.39 1.09
N VAL A 80 4.83 11.65 1.95
CA VAL A 80 4.27 11.01 3.15
C VAL A 80 4.27 12.04 4.28
N ARG A 81 3.14 12.20 4.98
CA ARG A 81 3.09 13.05 6.18
C ARG A 81 3.86 12.36 7.30
N ARG A 82 4.81 13.07 7.92
CA ARG A 82 5.56 12.58 9.09
C ARG A 82 4.95 13.15 10.36
N HIS A 83 4.74 12.31 11.36
CA HIS A 83 4.29 12.73 12.68
C HIS A 83 5.35 12.37 13.72
N TYR A 84 5.87 13.35 14.45
CA TYR A 84 6.84 13.11 15.52
C TYR A 84 6.09 12.86 16.82
N MET A 85 6.28 11.70 17.42
CA MET A 85 5.89 11.48 18.82
C MET A 85 7.05 11.93 19.71
N PRO A 86 6.80 12.72 20.76
CA PRO A 86 7.83 13.08 21.72
C PRO A 86 8.12 11.89 22.62
N ASP A 87 9.21 11.16 22.38
CA ASP A 87 9.76 10.19 23.32
C ASP A 87 10.74 10.89 24.30
N PRO A 88 10.72 10.54 25.60
CA PRO A 88 11.54 11.22 26.60
C PRO A 88 13.03 10.83 26.59
N SER A 89 13.47 9.80 25.85
CA SER A 89 14.87 9.32 25.91
C SER A 89 15.56 9.08 24.57
N SER A 90 14.86 9.09 23.43
CA SER A 90 15.50 9.09 22.09
C SER A 90 14.49 9.42 20.99
N LYS A 91 14.98 9.94 19.85
CA LYS A 91 14.12 10.24 18.68
C LYS A 91 13.77 8.95 17.95
N CYS A 92 12.71 8.26 18.38
CA CYS A 92 12.13 7.17 17.58
C CYS A 92 11.34 7.73 16.40
N PHE A 93 11.68 7.26 15.20
CA PHE A 93 11.00 7.63 13.96
C PHE A 93 9.85 6.65 13.71
N CYS A 94 8.61 7.11 13.84
CA CYS A 94 7.44 6.35 13.40
C CYS A 94 6.85 7.00 12.15
N ASP A 95 6.90 6.31 11.01
CA ASP A 95 6.05 6.66 9.88
C ASP A 95 4.59 6.48 10.34
N SER A 96 3.81 7.56 10.31
CA SER A 96 2.48 7.67 10.93
C SER A 96 1.42 6.67 10.43
N TYR A 97 1.76 5.87 9.41
CA TYR A 97 0.92 4.82 8.84
C TYR A 97 1.08 3.46 9.58
N GLN A 98 2.09 3.32 10.43
CA GLN A 98 2.41 2.07 11.14
C GLN A 98 2.11 2.07 12.64
N CYS A 99 1.51 3.13 13.19
CA CYS A 99 1.09 3.13 14.61
C CYS A 99 -0.16 2.26 14.79
N GLY A 100 0.04 0.94 14.92
CA GLY A 100 -0.92 -0.01 15.47
C GLY A 100 -1.15 0.33 16.93
N SER A 101 -2.40 0.38 17.33
CA SER A 101 -2.81 0.47 18.72
C SER A 101 -2.27 -0.74 19.49
N GLU A 102 -1.22 -0.54 20.27
CA GLU A 102 -1.11 -1.25 21.55
C GLU A 102 -2.18 -0.64 22.45
N ARG A 103 -3.36 -1.26 22.46
CA ARG A 103 -4.33 -1.09 23.53
C ARG A 103 -4.74 -2.49 23.97
N SER A 104 -4.20 -2.84 25.13
CA SER A 104 -4.65 -3.74 26.21
C SER A 104 -5.57 -4.90 25.86
#